data_AF-A0A0F5J832-F1
#
_entry.id   AF-A0A0F5J832-F1
#
_cell.length_a   1.000
_cell.length_b   1.000
_cell.length_c   1.000
_cell.angle_alpha   90.00
_cell.angle_beta   90.00
_cell.angle_gamma   90.00
#
_symmetry.space_group_name_H-M   'P 1'
#
loop_
_entity.id
_entity.type
_entity.pdbx_description
1 polymer ?
#
loop_
_entity_poly.entity_id
_entity_poly.type
_entity_poly.pdbx_seq_one_letter_code
_entity_poly.pdbx_strand_id
1 'polypeptide(L)'
;MDKTNNIPTLTTIGIDRQTSKLIDKLCKRYSMKKGEIVRLAFVYIDKACINPSESPESVKSELAKINKRQDDIIRFIRHYEEKQLNPMIRTANSIAVRFDTIGKTLETLILSWLESSQGKQTAVLQKVSEQFGKHADIINQQGKQLNALYQIHQRDYKKLLQLIQLYSELSACGVMDSKRKENLKAEIINLINT
;
A
#
# COMPACT_ATOMS: atom_id res chain seq x y z
N MET A 1 -18.84 69.99 19.82
CA MET A 1 -19.08 71.44 19.90
C MET A 1 -18.29 72.05 18.77
N ASP A 2 -18.92 72.34 17.64
CA ASP A 2 -18.44 73.28 16.63
C ASP A 2 -19.66 73.78 15.86
N LYS A 3 -20.38 74.70 16.51
CA LYS A 3 -21.37 75.54 15.84
C LYS A 3 -20.60 76.70 15.21
N THR A 4 -19.81 76.43 14.18
CA THR A 4 -19.35 77.49 13.28
C THR A 4 -20.53 77.85 12.40
N ASN A 5 -21.18 78.95 12.74
CA ASN A 5 -22.09 79.68 11.86
C ASN A 5 -21.30 80.10 10.61
N ASN A 6 -21.18 79.20 9.64
CA ASN A 6 -20.69 79.52 8.31
C ASN A 6 -21.74 80.41 7.65
N ILE A 7 -21.63 81.72 7.84
CA ILE A 7 -22.23 82.69 6.94
C ILE A 7 -21.62 82.34 5.58
N PRO A 8 -22.39 81.79 4.62
CA PRO A 8 -21.82 81.45 3.33
C PRO A 8 -21.37 82.77 2.72
N THR A 9 -20.08 82.95 2.50
CA THR A 9 -19.59 84.02 1.64
C THR A 9 -20.21 83.81 0.27
N LEU A 10 -21.24 84.59 -0.04
CA LEU A 10 -21.99 84.46 -1.28
C LEU A 10 -21.09 84.91 -2.43
N THR A 11 -20.62 83.96 -3.22
CA THR A 11 -19.90 84.24 -4.47
C THR A 11 -20.91 84.24 -5.62
N THR A 12 -20.82 85.24 -6.50
CA THR A 12 -21.70 85.35 -7.68
C THR A 12 -21.07 84.64 -8.88
N ILE A 13 -21.84 83.77 -9.52
CA ILE A 13 -21.48 83.17 -10.82
C ILE A 13 -22.51 83.64 -11.84
N GLY A 14 -22.04 84.20 -12.96
CA GLY A 14 -22.89 84.56 -14.08
C GLY A 14 -23.31 83.30 -14.84
N ILE A 15 -24.61 83.10 -15.02
CA ILE A 15 -25.17 82.04 -15.86
C ILE A 15 -25.96 82.65 -17.01
N ASP A 16 -25.97 81.97 -18.16
CA ASP A 16 -26.74 82.42 -19.30
C ASP A 16 -28.25 82.15 -19.11
N ARG A 17 -29.07 82.79 -19.95
CA ARG A 17 -30.55 82.70 -19.84
C ARG A 17 -31.07 81.28 -20.06
N GLN A 18 -30.39 80.44 -20.84
CA GLN A 18 -30.83 79.06 -21.09
C GLN A 18 -30.57 78.19 -19.86
N THR A 19 -29.38 78.28 -19.26
CA THR A 19 -29.05 77.57 -18.01
C THR A 19 -29.97 78.01 -16.87
N SER A 20 -30.28 79.31 -16.74
CA SER A 20 -31.25 79.78 -15.74
C SER A 20 -32.64 79.15 -15.92
N LYS A 21 -33.12 79.00 -17.16
CA LYS A 21 -34.41 78.34 -17.44
C LYS A 21 -34.39 76.85 -17.07
N LEU A 22 -33.26 76.15 -17.26
CA LEU A 22 -33.10 74.75 -16.86
C LEU A 22 -33.14 74.60 -15.34
N ILE A 23 -32.42 75.47 -14.62
CA ILE A 23 -32.47 75.52 -13.15
C ILE A 23 -33.92 75.76 -12.70
N ASP A 24 -34.66 76.67 -13.34
CA ASP A 24 -36.07 76.94 -13.00
C ASP A 24 -36.98 75.72 -13.23
N LYS A 25 -36.77 74.97 -14.31
CA LYS A 25 -37.50 73.72 -14.56
C LYS A 25 -37.21 72.67 -13.49
N LEU A 26 -35.95 72.52 -13.09
CA LEU A 26 -35.55 71.57 -12.04
C LEU A 26 -36.09 72.00 -10.66
N CYS A 27 -36.04 73.30 -10.36
CA CYS A 27 -36.62 73.88 -9.14
C CYS A 27 -38.12 73.59 -9.05
N LYS A 28 -38.86 73.74 -10.15
CA LYS A 28 -40.30 73.40 -10.20
C LYS A 28 -40.56 71.90 -10.05
N ARG A 29 -39.74 71.04 -10.68
CA ARG A 29 -39.90 69.59 -10.65
C ARG A 29 -39.71 69.01 -9.24
N TYR A 30 -38.70 69.49 -8.54
CA TYR A 30 -38.32 68.97 -7.22
C TYR A 30 -38.78 69.87 -6.07
N SER A 31 -39.53 70.94 -6.36
CA SER A 31 -40.01 71.92 -5.37
C SER A 31 -38.90 72.53 -4.50
N MET A 32 -37.77 72.89 -5.11
CA MET A 32 -36.58 73.39 -4.42
C MET A 32 -36.24 74.84 -4.80
N LYS A 33 -35.53 75.55 -3.92
CA LYS A 33 -34.98 76.89 -4.23
C LYS A 33 -33.76 76.78 -5.15
N LYS A 34 -33.53 77.79 -6.01
CA LYS A 34 -32.41 77.79 -6.99
C LYS A 34 -31.04 77.56 -6.35
N GLY A 35 -30.75 78.22 -5.23
CA GLY A 35 -29.46 78.03 -4.54
C GLY A 35 -29.29 76.63 -3.96
N GLU A 36 -30.38 76.00 -3.52
CA GLU A 36 -30.35 74.69 -2.88
C GLU A 36 -30.14 73.57 -3.90
N ILE A 37 -30.85 73.62 -5.03
CA ILE A 37 -30.72 72.62 -6.09
C ILE A 37 -29.33 72.67 -6.74
N VAL A 38 -28.76 73.87 -6.91
CA VAL A 38 -27.41 74.03 -7.46
C VAL A 38 -26.37 73.46 -6.49
N ARG A 39 -26.48 73.76 -5.19
CA ARG A 39 -25.59 73.17 -4.17
C ARG A 39 -25.64 71.65 -4.17
N LEU A 40 -26.84 71.07 -4.18
CA LEU A 40 -27.01 69.62 -4.20
C LEU A 40 -26.52 68.97 -5.50
N ALA A 41 -26.69 69.63 -6.64
CA ALA A 41 -26.17 69.14 -7.92
C ALA A 41 -24.64 69.03 -7.90
N PHE A 42 -23.93 70.06 -7.43
CA PHE A 42 -22.47 69.99 -7.31
C PHE A 42 -22.01 68.94 -6.30
N VAL A 43 -22.70 68.81 -5.16
CA VAL A 43 -22.41 67.74 -4.19
C VAL A 43 -22.67 66.35 -4.80
N TYR A 44 -23.70 66.20 -5.63
CA TYR A 44 -24.01 64.95 -6.31
C TYR A 44 -22.93 64.60 -7.34
N ILE A 45 -22.50 65.56 -8.15
CA ILE A 45 -21.41 65.40 -9.12
C ILE A 45 -20.12 64.95 -8.43
N ASP A 46 -19.75 65.65 -7.34
CA ASP A 46 -18.56 65.35 -6.55
C ASP A 46 -18.63 63.96 -5.90
N LYS A 47 -19.75 63.63 -5.23
CA LYS A 47 -19.91 62.34 -4.54
C LYS A 47 -20.10 61.15 -5.48
N ALA A 48 -20.75 61.35 -6.62
CA ALA A 48 -20.96 60.29 -7.61
C ALA A 48 -19.80 60.19 -8.62
N CYS A 49 -18.75 61.01 -8.46
CA CYS A 49 -17.60 61.09 -9.37
C CYS A 49 -18.02 61.23 -10.85
N ILE A 50 -19.10 61.99 -11.11
CA ILE A 50 -19.60 62.19 -12.47
C ILE A 50 -18.79 63.32 -13.10
N ASN A 51 -18.26 63.11 -14.31
CA ASN A 51 -17.62 64.18 -15.04
C ASN A 51 -18.68 65.02 -15.79
N PRO A 52 -18.97 66.28 -15.39
CA PRO A 52 -19.99 67.09 -16.04
C PRO A 52 -19.60 67.55 -17.46
N SER A 53 -18.32 67.40 -17.87
CA SER A 53 -17.89 67.70 -19.24
C SER A 53 -18.16 66.56 -20.21
N GLU A 54 -18.46 65.35 -19.72
CA GLU A 54 -18.73 64.18 -20.55
C GLU A 54 -20.24 63.90 -20.58
N SER A 55 -20.72 63.44 -21.74
CA SER A 55 -22.10 62.95 -21.82
C SER A 55 -22.23 61.74 -20.90
N PRO A 56 -23.28 61.65 -20.05
CA PRO A 56 -23.50 60.47 -19.22
C PRO A 56 -23.52 59.22 -20.11
N GLU A 57 -22.59 58.29 -19.86
CA GLU A 57 -22.64 56.98 -20.52
C GLU A 57 -23.93 56.28 -20.10
N SER A 58 -24.61 55.64 -21.06
CA SER A 58 -25.84 54.92 -20.77
C SER A 58 -25.50 53.70 -19.90
N VAL A 59 -26.26 53.46 -18.82
CA VAL A 59 -26.14 52.24 -18.01
C VAL A 59 -26.16 50.97 -18.89
N LYS A 60 -26.87 51.01 -20.03
CA LYS A 60 -26.90 49.95 -21.03
C LYS A 60 -25.55 49.68 -21.70
N SER A 61 -24.74 50.72 -22.00
CA SER A 61 -23.42 50.55 -22.62
C SER A 61 -22.41 49.96 -21.63
N GLU A 62 -22.45 50.40 -20.37
CA GLU A 62 -21.61 49.84 -19.30
C GLU A 62 -21.93 48.37 -19.04
N LEU A 63 -23.22 48.01 -18.94
CA LEU A 63 -23.65 46.62 -18.83
C LEU A 63 -23.19 45.77 -20.02
N ALA A 64 -23.25 46.32 -21.24
CA ALA A 64 -22.78 45.61 -22.42
C ALA A 64 -21.26 45.35 -22.39
N LYS A 65 -20.45 46.33 -21.93
CA LYS A 65 -19.00 46.17 -21.74
C LYS A 65 -18.71 45.08 -20.70
N ILE A 66 -19.43 45.07 -19.58
CA ILE A 66 -19.29 44.06 -18.52
C ILE A 66 -19.65 42.67 -19.04
N ASN A 67 -20.79 42.52 -19.72
CA ASN A 67 -21.22 41.24 -20.29
C ASN A 67 -20.19 40.69 -21.28
N LYS A 68 -19.65 41.55 -22.16
CA LYS A 68 -18.58 41.13 -23.09
C LYS A 68 -17.35 40.62 -22.35
N ARG A 69 -16.92 41.30 -21.28
CA ARG A 69 -15.79 40.84 -20.44
C ARG A 69 -16.09 39.51 -19.76
N GLN A 70 -17.31 39.31 -19.28
CA GLN A 70 -17.74 38.03 -18.70
C GLN A 70 -17.70 36.90 -19.74
N ASP A 71 -18.21 37.14 -20.94
CA ASP A 71 -18.17 36.16 -22.03
C ASP A 71 -16.74 35.79 -22.41
N ASP A 72 -15.84 36.77 -22.45
CA ASP A 72 -14.42 36.54 -22.73
C ASP A 72 -13.74 35.71 -21.62
N ILE A 73 -14.06 35.97 -20.35
CA ILE A 73 -13.58 35.17 -19.21
C ILE A 73 -14.10 33.73 -19.29
N ILE A 74 -15.39 33.54 -19.54
CA ILE A 74 -15.99 32.21 -19.68
C ILE A 74 -15.32 31.45 -20.83
N ARG A 75 -15.09 32.13 -21.97
CA ARG A 75 -14.39 31.54 -23.12
C ARG A 75 -12.96 31.15 -22.77
N PHE A 76 -12.24 31.98 -22.03
CA PHE A 76 -10.88 31.68 -21.57
C PHE A 76 -10.86 30.44 -20.67
N ILE A 77 -11.75 30.36 -19.68
CA ILE A 77 -11.83 29.23 -18.75
C ILE A 77 -12.11 27.93 -19.52
N ARG A 78 -13.13 27.92 -20.38
CA ARG A 78 -13.46 26.73 -21.19
C ARG A 78 -12.30 26.30 -22.08
N HIS A 79 -11.64 27.26 -22.73
CA HIS A 79 -10.49 26.98 -23.56
C HIS A 79 -9.34 26.34 -22.75
N TYR A 80 -9.05 26.86 -21.57
CA TYR A 80 -8.03 26.31 -20.68
C TYR A 80 -8.41 24.90 -20.18
N GLU A 81 -9.66 24.71 -19.76
CA GLU A 81 -10.17 23.41 -19.33
C GLU A 81 -10.03 22.36 -20.43
N GLU A 82 -10.44 22.69 -21.66
CA GLU A 82 -10.39 21.78 -22.80
C GLU A 82 -8.95 21.47 -23.26
N LYS A 83 -8.09 22.49 -23.33
CA LYS A 83 -6.75 22.36 -23.93
C LYS A 83 -5.67 21.93 -22.95
N GLN A 84 -5.82 22.22 -21.66
CA GLN A 84 -4.80 21.93 -20.65
C GLN A 84 -5.32 20.97 -19.58
N LEU A 85 -6.38 21.36 -18.86
CA LEU A 85 -6.81 20.61 -17.66
C LEU A 85 -7.32 19.20 -17.99
N ASN A 86 -8.22 19.08 -18.97
CA ASN A 86 -8.82 17.80 -19.35
C ASN A 86 -7.78 16.80 -19.89
N PRO A 87 -6.84 17.18 -20.77
CA PRO A 87 -5.70 16.33 -21.13
C PRO A 87 -4.86 15.90 -19.93
N MET A 88 -4.54 16.80 -19.01
CA MET A 88 -3.75 16.47 -17.81
C MET A 88 -4.47 15.43 -16.94
N ILE A 89 -5.77 15.60 -16.71
CA ILE A 89 -6.59 14.64 -15.96
C ILE A 89 -6.60 13.27 -16.66
N ARG A 90 -6.77 13.23 -17.99
CA ARG A 90 -6.72 11.97 -18.74
C ARG A 90 -5.37 11.29 -18.64
N THR A 91 -4.28 12.04 -18.76
CA THR A 91 -2.92 11.50 -18.60
C THR A 91 -2.69 10.97 -17.19
N ALA A 92 -3.09 11.72 -16.16
CA ALA A 92 -2.98 11.29 -14.76
C ALA A 92 -3.77 9.99 -14.50
N ASN A 93 -5.00 9.89 -15.00
CA ASN A 93 -5.80 8.67 -14.90
C ASN A 93 -5.16 7.50 -15.66
N SER A 94 -4.62 7.73 -16.85
CA SER A 94 -3.91 6.70 -17.61
C SER A 94 -2.67 6.19 -16.86
N ILE A 95 -1.92 7.08 -16.22
CA ILE A 95 -0.78 6.73 -15.36
C ILE A 95 -1.25 5.89 -14.17
N ALA A 96 -2.31 6.32 -13.46
CA ALA A 96 -2.84 5.58 -12.32
C ALA A 96 -3.27 4.15 -12.70
N VAL A 97 -3.98 3.97 -13.82
CA VAL A 97 -4.38 2.65 -14.32
C VAL A 97 -3.16 1.78 -14.67
N ARG A 98 -2.12 2.36 -15.27
CA ARG A 98 -0.87 1.63 -15.56
C ARG A 98 -0.18 1.16 -14.27
N PHE A 99 -0.10 2.02 -13.26
CA PHE A 99 0.48 1.65 -11.96
C PHE A 99 -0.31 0.53 -11.28
N ASP A 100 -1.64 0.59 -11.27
CA ASP A 100 -2.49 -0.47 -10.74
C ASP A 100 -2.27 -1.81 -11.47
N THR A 101 -2.18 -1.76 -12.80
CA THR A 101 -1.91 -2.95 -13.64
C THR A 101 -0.54 -3.56 -13.34
N ILE A 102 0.49 -2.71 -13.22
CA ILE A 102 1.85 -3.15 -12.86
C ILE A 102 1.84 -3.77 -11.46
N GLY A 103 1.18 -3.14 -10.48
CA GLY A 103 1.05 -3.64 -9.12
C GLY A 103 0.46 -5.06 -9.09
N LYS A 104 -0.68 -5.26 -9.76
CA LYS A 104 -1.35 -6.57 -9.85
C LYS A 104 -0.50 -7.64 -10.55
N THR A 105 0.24 -7.25 -11.59
CA THR A 105 1.12 -8.16 -12.32
C THR A 105 2.30 -8.58 -11.45
N LEU A 106 2.91 -7.64 -10.72
CA LEU A 106 3.99 -7.93 -9.79
C LEU A 106 3.53 -8.82 -8.64
N GLU A 107 2.35 -8.54 -8.07
CA GLU A 107 1.74 -9.38 -7.03
C GLU A 107 1.57 -10.83 -7.52
N THR A 108 1.00 -11.02 -8.71
CA THR A 108 0.80 -12.34 -9.31
C THR A 108 2.12 -13.07 -9.56
N LEU A 109 3.14 -12.36 -10.06
CA LEU A 109 4.47 -12.93 -10.30
C LEU A 109 5.15 -13.36 -9.00
N ILE A 110 5.08 -12.54 -7.95
CA ILE A 110 5.66 -12.85 -6.64
C ILE A 110 4.96 -14.07 -6.03
N LEU A 111 3.63 -14.14 -6.07
CA LEU A 111 2.87 -15.28 -5.57
C LEU A 111 3.25 -16.57 -6.32
N SER A 112 3.30 -16.52 -7.66
CA SER A 112 3.70 -17.67 -8.47
C SER A 112 5.13 -18.13 -8.17
N TRP A 113 6.07 -17.20 -7.98
CA TRP A 113 7.44 -17.52 -7.62
C TRP A 113 7.55 -18.14 -6.21
N LEU A 114 6.79 -17.59 -5.26
CA LEU A 114 6.71 -18.10 -3.89
C LEU A 114 6.15 -19.52 -3.86
N GLU A 115 5.03 -19.77 -4.53
CA GLU A 115 4.42 -21.10 -4.64
C GLU A 115 5.36 -22.10 -5.29
N SER A 116 6.03 -21.72 -6.39
CA SER A 116 7.00 -22.59 -7.07
C SER A 116 8.20 -22.92 -6.16
N SER A 117 8.73 -21.93 -5.46
CA SER A 117 9.84 -22.11 -4.52
C SER A 117 9.42 -23.01 -3.35
N GLN A 118 8.26 -22.75 -2.74
CA GLN A 118 7.71 -23.56 -1.66
C GLN A 118 7.49 -25.01 -2.11
N GLY A 119 6.92 -25.22 -3.31
CA GLY A 119 6.73 -26.56 -3.88
C GLY A 119 8.03 -27.33 -4.03
N LYS A 120 9.10 -26.67 -4.52
CA LYS A 120 10.44 -27.27 -4.63
C LYS A 120 11.01 -27.62 -3.26
N GLN A 121 10.92 -26.73 -2.28
CA GLN A 121 11.41 -26.96 -0.92
C GLN A 121 10.69 -28.14 -0.26
N THR A 122 9.36 -28.18 -0.35
CA THR A 122 8.54 -29.28 0.16
C THR A 122 8.93 -30.61 -0.50
N ALA A 123 9.13 -30.64 -1.82
CA ALA A 123 9.54 -31.86 -2.52
C ALA A 123 10.92 -32.36 -2.07
N VAL A 124 11.87 -31.46 -1.82
CA VAL A 124 13.19 -31.81 -1.26
C VAL A 124 13.04 -32.39 0.14
N LEU A 125 12.29 -31.72 1.03
CA LEU A 125 12.06 -32.18 2.39
C LEU A 125 11.38 -33.55 2.43
N GLN A 126 10.39 -33.78 1.56
CA GLN A 126 9.72 -35.06 1.43
C GLN A 126 10.71 -36.17 1.02
N LYS A 127 11.53 -35.94 -0.01
CA LYS A 127 12.56 -36.91 -0.42
C LYS A 127 13.55 -37.22 0.69
N VAL A 128 14.01 -36.20 1.42
CA VAL A 128 14.92 -36.38 2.56
C VAL A 128 14.26 -37.22 3.66
N SER A 129 13.00 -36.92 4.00
CA SER A 129 12.23 -37.70 4.97
C SER A 129 12.06 -39.16 4.56
N GLU A 130 11.76 -39.42 3.28
CA GLU A 130 11.65 -40.77 2.73
C GLU A 130 12.98 -41.54 2.82
N GLN A 131 14.11 -40.88 2.52
CA GLN A 131 15.43 -41.50 2.63
C GLN A 131 15.80 -41.81 4.09
N PHE A 132 15.50 -40.91 5.02
CA PHE A 132 15.71 -41.18 6.45
C PHE A 132 14.84 -42.32 6.96
N GLY A 133 13.59 -42.43 6.50
CA GLY A 133 12.72 -43.58 6.79
C GLY A 133 13.35 -44.89 6.35
N LYS A 134 13.80 -44.97 5.09
CA LYS A 134 14.50 -46.16 4.56
C LYS A 134 15.76 -46.49 5.36
N HIS A 135 16.53 -45.48 5.76
CA HIS A 135 17.74 -45.70 6.55
C HIS A 135 17.42 -46.22 7.96
N ALA A 136 16.37 -45.71 8.59
CA ALA A 136 15.88 -46.21 9.87
C ALA A 136 15.46 -47.69 9.78
N ASP A 137 14.79 -48.10 8.71
CA ASP A 137 14.41 -49.49 8.48
C ASP A 137 15.63 -50.41 8.37
N ILE A 138 16.65 -49.99 7.61
CA ILE A 138 17.92 -50.73 7.46
C ILE A 138 18.62 -50.85 8.82
N ILE A 139 18.75 -49.76 9.57
CA ILE A 139 19.35 -49.77 10.91
C ILE A 139 18.61 -50.74 11.83
N ASN A 140 17.27 -50.71 11.81
CA ASN A 140 16.45 -51.62 12.61
C ASN A 140 16.68 -53.09 12.22
N GLN A 141 16.79 -53.39 10.93
CA GLN A 141 17.09 -54.74 10.44
C GLN A 141 18.49 -55.20 10.86
N GLN A 142 19.50 -54.34 10.70
CA GLN A 142 20.87 -54.62 11.14
C GLN A 142 20.93 -54.84 12.66
N GLY A 143 20.22 -54.05 13.46
CA GLY A 143 20.12 -54.24 14.90
C GLY A 143 19.56 -55.60 15.29
N LYS A 144 18.53 -56.09 14.58
CA LYS A 144 17.97 -57.43 14.77
C LYS A 144 18.99 -58.53 14.43
N GLN A 145 19.70 -58.40 13.31
CA GLN A 145 20.73 -59.35 12.90
C GLN A 145 21.89 -59.40 13.89
N LEU A 146 22.36 -58.24 14.35
CA LEU A 146 23.42 -58.13 15.35
C LEU A 146 23.02 -58.82 16.66
N ASN A 147 21.78 -58.60 17.12
CA ASN A 147 21.30 -59.25 18.33
C ASN A 147 21.22 -60.79 18.16
N ALA A 148 20.77 -61.29 17.01
CA ALA A 148 20.78 -62.72 16.72
C ALA A 148 22.21 -63.30 16.72
N LEU A 149 23.16 -62.61 16.09
CA LEU A 149 24.58 -63.01 16.08
C LEU A 149 25.17 -63.03 17.49
N TYR A 150 24.85 -62.02 18.32
CA TYR A 150 25.27 -61.96 19.71
C TYR A 150 24.77 -63.16 20.52
N GLN A 151 23.50 -63.56 20.34
CA GLN A 151 22.93 -64.74 21.00
C GLN A 151 23.60 -66.05 20.55
N ILE A 152 23.92 -66.19 19.27
CA ILE A 152 24.67 -67.33 18.74
C ILE A 152 26.05 -67.39 19.37
N HIS A 153 26.81 -66.29 19.35
CA HIS A 153 28.13 -66.23 19.99
C HIS A 153 28.08 -66.60 21.46
N GLN A 154 27.09 -66.10 22.21
CA GLN A 154 26.95 -66.43 23.63
C GLN A 154 26.66 -67.94 23.85
N ARG A 155 25.85 -68.55 22.98
CA ARG A 155 25.57 -69.99 23.01
C ARG A 155 26.83 -70.79 22.68
N ASP A 156 27.54 -70.44 21.61
CA ASP A 156 28.73 -71.15 21.15
C ASP A 156 29.87 -71.04 22.16
N TYR A 157 30.01 -69.89 22.82
CA TYR A 157 31.00 -69.73 23.89
C TYR A 157 30.71 -70.64 25.10
N LYS A 158 29.43 -70.76 25.49
CA LYS A 158 29.02 -71.70 26.55
C LYS A 158 29.29 -73.15 26.15
N LYS A 159 28.96 -73.53 24.91
CA LYS A 159 29.25 -74.86 24.36
C LYS A 159 30.75 -75.15 24.36
N LEU A 160 31.57 -74.20 23.91
CA LEU A 160 33.03 -74.33 23.91
C LEU A 160 33.58 -74.56 25.31
N LEU A 161 33.13 -73.79 26.31
CA LEU A 161 33.55 -73.94 27.70
C LEU A 161 33.20 -75.33 28.24
N GLN A 162 31.98 -75.81 27.94
CA GLN A 162 31.53 -77.15 28.31
C GLN A 162 32.36 -78.25 27.62
N LEU A 163 32.69 -78.10 26.34
CA LEU A 163 33.56 -79.03 25.63
C LEU A 163 34.95 -79.10 26.27
N ILE A 164 35.55 -77.95 26.59
CA ILE A 164 36.85 -77.89 27.27
C ILE A 164 36.80 -78.65 28.60
N GLN A 165 35.74 -78.45 29.39
CA GLN A 165 35.54 -79.17 30.65
C GLN A 165 35.44 -80.69 30.43
N LEU A 166 34.58 -81.15 29.50
CA LEU A 166 34.39 -82.58 29.23
C LEU A 166 35.67 -83.25 28.72
N TYR A 167 36.44 -82.58 27.84
CA TYR A 167 37.74 -83.08 27.38
C TYR A 167 38.76 -83.14 28.52
N SER A 168 38.74 -82.18 29.44
CA SER A 168 39.58 -82.21 30.65
C SER A 168 39.20 -83.35 31.59
N GLU A 169 37.91 -83.65 31.76
CA GLU A 169 37.45 -84.78 32.58
C GLU A 169 37.80 -86.13 31.93
N LEU A 170 37.69 -86.22 30.59
CA LEU A 170 38.05 -87.42 29.84
C LEU A 170 39.55 -87.73 29.93
N SER A 171 40.41 -86.71 29.87
CA SER A 171 41.86 -86.86 29.98
C SER A 171 42.30 -87.30 31.39
N ALA A 172 41.54 -86.93 32.42
CA ALA A 172 41.77 -87.34 33.80
C ALA A 172 41.31 -88.78 34.13
N CYS A 173 40.58 -89.47 33.22
CA CYS A 173 40.06 -90.82 33.48
C CYS A 173 41.14 -91.91 33.41
N GLY A 174 41.20 -92.77 34.42
CA GLY A 174 42.16 -93.87 34.56
C GLY A 174 41.88 -95.07 33.64
N VAL A 175 42.71 -96.12 33.73
CA VAL A 175 42.59 -97.34 32.91
C VAL A 175 41.33 -98.17 33.27
N MET A 176 40.87 -98.06 34.52
CA MET A 176 39.68 -98.77 35.04
C MET A 176 38.34 -98.07 34.75
N ASP A 177 38.35 -96.85 34.20
CA ASP A 177 37.15 -96.00 34.00
C ASP A 177 36.48 -96.19 32.62
N SER A 178 36.52 -97.39 32.05
CA SER A 178 36.09 -97.65 30.65
C SER A 178 34.67 -97.17 30.34
N LYS A 179 33.70 -97.46 31.22
CA LYS A 179 32.29 -97.01 31.06
C LYS A 179 32.13 -95.49 31.15
N ARG A 180 32.88 -94.83 32.04
CA ARG A 180 32.87 -93.37 32.17
C ARG A 180 33.48 -92.69 30.95
N LYS A 181 34.56 -93.26 30.39
CA LYS A 181 35.17 -92.79 29.14
C LYS A 181 34.21 -92.85 27.96
N GLU A 182 33.44 -93.93 27.82
CA GLU A 182 32.43 -94.02 26.75
C GLU A 182 31.31 -93.00 26.91
N ASN A 183 30.80 -92.82 28.14
CA ASN A 183 29.78 -91.80 28.41
C ASN A 183 30.26 -90.38 28.09
N LEU A 184 31.47 -90.01 28.54
CA LEU A 184 32.06 -88.69 28.24
C LEU A 184 32.28 -88.50 26.73
N LYS A 185 32.72 -89.54 26.01
CA LYS A 185 32.83 -89.49 24.54
C LYS A 185 31.48 -89.28 23.86
N ALA A 186 30.43 -89.96 24.32
CA ALA A 186 29.08 -89.78 23.79
C ALA A 186 28.54 -88.36 24.05
N GLU A 187 28.77 -87.82 25.24
CA GLU A 187 28.36 -86.46 25.61
C GLU A 187 29.09 -85.39 24.80
N ILE A 188 30.40 -85.54 24.58
CA ILE A 188 31.18 -84.69 23.68
C ILE A 188 30.63 -84.72 22.25
N ILE A 189 30.37 -85.92 21.70
CA ILE A 189 29.84 -86.09 20.35
C ILE A 189 28.46 -85.42 20.23
N ASN A 190 27.59 -85.63 21.22
CA ASN A 190 26.28 -84.99 21.26
C ASN A 190 26.41 -83.46 21.30
N LEU A 191 27.29 -82.92 22.13
CA LEU A 191 27.48 -81.48 22.28
C LEU A 191 28.06 -80.80 21.02
N ILE A 192 28.90 -81.51 20.25
CA ILE A 192 29.43 -81.03 18.95
C ILE A 192 28.35 -81.06 17.86
N ASN A 193 27.49 -82.09 17.89
CA ASN A 193 26.45 -82.28 16.88
C ASN A 193 25.16 -81.49 17.15
N THR A 194 25.07 -80.83 18.31
CA THR A 194 23.97 -79.92 18.71
C THR A 194 24.34 -78.49 18.40
#